data_AF-A0A974P125-F1
#
_entry.id   AF-A0A974P125-F1
#
_cell.length_a   1.000
_cell.length_b   1.000
_cell.length_c   1.000
_cell.angle_alpha   90.00
_cell.angle_beta   90.00
_cell.angle_gamma   90.00
#
_symmetry.space_group_name_H-M   'P 1'
#
loop_
_entity.id
_entity.type
_entity.pdbx_description
1 polymer ?
#
loop_
_entity_poly.entity_id
_entity_poly.type
_entity_poly.pdbx_seq_one_letter_code
_entity_poly.pdbx_strand_id
1 'polypeptide(L)' 'MAAVQPHSPEEIAGWQVDSQSGFGPMRHLRPPVTLSETPARWARPVVPLGTHEPAWP' A
#
# COMPACT_ATOMS: atom_id res chain seq x y z
N MET A 1 9.97 -22.66 -17.84
CA MET A 1 9.43 -21.54 -17.03
C MET A 1 8.04 -21.93 -16.56
N ALA A 2 7.71 -21.74 -15.28
CA ALA A 2 6.35 -22.03 -14.80
C ALA A 2 5.35 -21.05 -15.46
N ALA A 3 4.17 -21.53 -15.82
CA ALA A 3 3.12 -20.67 -16.33
C ALA A 3 2.61 -19.76 -15.20
N VAL A 4 2.56 -18.45 -15.43
CA VAL A 4 1.92 -17.50 -14.52
C VAL A 4 0.42 -17.74 -14.59
N GLN A 5 -0.21 -18.03 -13.45
CA GLN A 5 -1.66 -18.09 -13.35
C GLN A 5 -2.21 -16.75 -12.86
N PRO A 6 -3.26 -16.21 -13.50
CA PRO A 6 -3.91 -14.99 -13.03
C PRO A 6 -4.72 -15.26 -11.76
N HIS A 7 -4.72 -14.30 -10.84
CA HIS A 7 -5.59 -14.32 -9.65
C HIS A 7 -6.98 -13.76 -9.99
N SER A 8 -8.00 -14.24 -9.28
CA SER A 8 -9.35 -13.70 -9.38
C SER A 8 -9.46 -12.29 -8.78
N PRO A 9 -10.46 -11.48 -9.20
CA PRO A 9 -10.67 -10.16 -8.61
C PRO A 9 -10.94 -10.19 -7.10
N GLU A 10 -11.59 -11.23 -6.59
CA GLU A 10 -11.88 -11.41 -5.16
C GLU A 10 -10.61 -11.66 -4.35
N GLU A 11 -9.72 -12.53 -4.85
CA GLU A 11 -8.40 -12.76 -4.23
C GLU A 11 -7.58 -11.47 -4.18
N ILE A 12 -7.57 -10.70 -5.27
CA ILE A 12 -6.87 -9.42 -5.33
C ILE A 12 -7.48 -8.42 -4.35
N ALA A 13 -8.80 -8.38 -4.21
CA ALA A 13 -9.49 -7.51 -3.26
C ALA A 13 -9.06 -7.81 -1.81
N GLY A 14 -8.82 -9.08 -1.45
CA GLY A 14 -8.29 -9.48 -0.15
C GLY A 14 -6.85 -8.99 0.15
N TRP A 15 -6.14 -8.51 -0.87
CA TRP A 15 -4.81 -7.91 -0.73
C TRP A 15 -4.81 -6.39 -0.89
N GLN A 16 -5.97 -5.81 -1.20
CA GLN A 16 -6.12 -4.37 -1.30
C GLN A 16 -6.44 -3.75 0.06
N VAL A 17 -6.02 -2.50 0.21
CA VAL A 17 -6.34 -1.61 1.33
C VAL A 17 -6.79 -0.28 0.77
N ASP A 18 -7.78 0.31 1.43
CA ASP A 18 -8.23 1.67 1.17
C ASP A 18 -7.54 2.63 2.16
N SER A 19 -7.02 3.75 1.67
CA SER A 19 -6.37 4.77 2.48
C SER A 19 -6.73 6.18 2.00
N GLN A 20 -6.66 7.15 2.92
CA GLN A 20 -6.75 8.56 2.55
C GLN A 20 -5.38 9.06 2.10
N SER A 21 -5.34 9.75 0.96
CA SER A 21 -4.12 10.34 0.41
C SER A 21 -4.30 11.83 0.15
N GLY A 22 -3.20 12.54 -0.10
CA GLY A 22 -3.23 13.93 -0.55
C GLY A 22 -3.87 14.11 -1.95
N PHE A 23 -4.21 13.02 -2.64
CA PHE A 23 -4.96 13.01 -3.91
C PHE A 23 -6.41 12.52 -3.73
N GLY A 24 -6.88 12.34 -2.49
CA GLY A 24 -8.19 11.77 -2.16
C GLY A 24 -8.14 10.28 -1.78
N PRO A 25 -9.30 9.60 -1.73
CA PRO A 25 -9.36 8.17 -1.40
C PRO A 25 -8.58 7.32 -2.42
N MET A 26 -7.77 6.38 -1.92
CA MET A 26 -6.90 5.54 -2.74
C MET A 26 -7.04 4.07 -2.36
N ARG A 27 -7.19 3.20 -3.36
CA ARG A 27 -7.12 1.74 -3.20
C ARG A 27 -5.82 1.20 -3.77
N HIS A 28 -5.08 0.43 -2.97
CA HIS A 28 -3.76 -0.08 -3.34
C HIS A 28 -3.44 -1.38 -2.60
N LEU A 29 -2.34 -2.05 -2.96
CA LEU A 29 -1.93 -3.28 -2.29
C LEU A 29 -1.35 -3.03 -0.89
N ARG A 30 -1.69 -3.93 0.04
CA ARG A 30 -1.03 -4.02 1.35
C ARG A 30 0.40 -4.55 1.22
N PRO A 31 1.26 -4.38 2.25
CA PRO A 31 2.56 -5.04 2.26
C PRO A 31 2.42 -6.56 2.07
N PRO A 32 3.23 -7.18 1.19
CA PRO A 32 3.12 -8.60 0.91
C PRO A 32 3.67 -9.48 2.05
N VAL A 33 4.51 -8.91 2.92
CA VAL A 33 5.11 -9.61 4.06
C VAL A 33 4.25 -9.44 5.32
N THR A 34 4.20 -10.50 6.13
CA THR A 34 3.63 -10.47 7.48
C THR A 34 4.75 -10.71 8.49
N LEU A 35 4.91 -9.77 9.42
CA LEU A 35 5.86 -9.86 10.52
C LEU A 35 5.06 -10.04 11.81
N SER A 36 5.41 -11.04 12.62
CA SER A 36 4.68 -11.41 13.84
C SER A 36 4.77 -10.36 14.94
N GLU A 37 5.95 -9.77 15.13
CA GLU A 37 6.21 -8.81 16.20
C GLU A 37 5.94 -7.36 15.78
N THR A 38 6.22 -7.03 14.51
CA THR A 38 6.11 -5.66 13.98
C THR A 38 5.29 -5.64 12.69
N PRO A 39 3.95 -5.74 12.78
CA PRO A 39 3.09 -5.84 11.60
C PRO A 39 3.40 -4.74 10.57
N ALA A 40 3.72 -5.17 9.34
CA ALA A 40 4.07 -4.27 8.25
C ALA A 40 2.85 -3.42 7.84
N ARG A 41 3.05 -2.11 7.70
CA ARG A 41 2.01 -1.18 7.24
C ARG A 41 2.61 0.02 6.50
N TRP A 42 1.82 0.62 5.63
CA TRP A 42 2.11 1.92 5.03
C TRP A 42 1.73 3.03 6.01
N ALA A 43 2.71 3.53 6.77
CA ALA A 43 2.44 4.48 7.86
C ALA A 43 2.27 5.93 7.39
N ARG A 44 2.88 6.32 6.27
CA ARG A 44 2.77 7.67 5.69
C ARG A 44 1.85 7.63 4.47
N PRO A 45 0.93 8.60 4.32
CA PRO A 45 0.08 8.69 3.15
C PRO A 45 0.88 9.10 1.91
N VAL A 46 0.36 8.75 0.73
CA VAL A 46 0.84 9.34 -0.53
C VAL A 46 0.41 10.81 -0.56
N VAL A 47 1.33 11.71 -0.88
CA VAL A 47 1.09 13.15 -0.90
C VAL A 47 1.73 13.81 -2.12
N PRO A 48 1.21 14.96 -2.59
CA PRO A 48 1.87 15.74 -3.64
C PRO A 48 3.30 16.15 -3.28
N LEU A 49 4.13 16.33 -4.31
CA LEU A 49 5.48 16.88 -4.15
C LEU A 49 5.41 18.26 -3.48
N GLY A 50 6.30 18.49 -2.50
CA GLY A 50 6.35 19.74 -1.73
C GLY A 50 5.41 19.81 -0.51
N THR A 51 4.68 18.73 -0.19
CA THR A 51 3.79 18.70 1.00
C THR A 51 4.55 18.76 2.33
N HIS A 52 5.76 18.20 2.38
CA HIS A 52 6.60 18.22 3.57
C HIS A 52 7.79 19.14 3.34
N GLU A 53 8.14 19.92 4.36
CA GLU A 53 9.36 20.73 4.32
C GLU A 53 10.58 19.81 4.13
N PRO A 54 11.62 20.25 3.40
CA PRO A 54 12.86 19.49 3.19
C PRO A 54 13.76 19.56 4.44
N ALA A 55 13.19 19.32 5.62
CA ALA A 55 13.86 19.30 6.90
C ALA A 55 13.93 17.87 7.45
N TRP A 56 15.04 17.52 8.07
CA TRP A 56 15.15 16.28 8.83
C TRP A 56 14.68 16.52 10.27
N PRO A 57 13.81 15.67 10.83
CA PRO A 57 13.44 15.76 12.24
C PRO A 57 14.58 15.34 13.18
#